data_AF-A0A927B624-F1
#
_entry.id   AF-A0A927B624-F1
#
_cell.length_a   1.000
_cell.length_b   1.000
_cell.length_c   1.000
_cell.angle_alpha   90.00
_cell.angle_beta   90.00
_cell.angle_gamma   90.00
#
_symmetry.space_group_name_H-M   'P 1'
#
loop_
_entity.id
_entity.type
_entity.pdbx_description
1 polymer ?
#
loop_
_entity_poly.entity_id
_entity_poly.type
_entity_poly.pdbx_seq_one_letter_code
_entity_poly.pdbx_strand_id
1 'polypeptide(L)'
;MKRFSVVYTLKKQYYQIYCATLEEAKTVLQQITGRKDRVPIGIYDAKTELFSWEPRRQDQYDHADIEEQGKLGNQIISIAQALRYRDSEWQRAGSPNRLSYFA
;
A
#
# COMPACT_ATOMS: atom_id res chain seq x y z
N MET A 1 -12.34 4.96 11.41
CA MET A 1 -12.06 4.29 10.11
C MET A 1 -10.70 4.73 9.61
N LYS A 2 -9.87 3.81 9.09
CA LYS A 2 -8.53 4.12 8.56
C LYS A 2 -8.61 4.36 7.05
N ARG A 3 -8.78 5.62 6.66
CA ARG A 3 -9.01 6.06 5.27
C ARG A 3 -7.78 5.91 4.39
N PHE A 4 -6.58 6.10 4.93
CA PHE A 4 -5.35 6.04 4.16
C PHE A 4 -4.62 4.74 4.45
N SER A 5 -3.86 4.24 3.46
CA SER A 5 -2.99 3.10 3.65
C SER A 5 -1.68 3.32 2.91
N VAL A 6 -0.56 3.20 3.62
CA VAL A 6 0.77 3.27 3.02
C VAL A 6 1.13 1.89 2.50
N VAL A 7 1.36 1.78 1.19
CA VAL A 7 1.74 0.54 0.51
C VAL A 7 3.26 0.49 0.37
N TYR A 8 3.84 -0.65 0.73
CA TYR A 8 5.26 -0.93 0.61
C TYR A 8 5.48 -2.40 0.29
N THR A 9 6.67 -2.74 -0.20
CA THR A 9 7.08 -4.14 -0.35
C THR A 9 8.18 -4.50 0.64
N LEU A 10 8.09 -5.69 1.21
CA LEU A 10 9.11 -6.31 2.06
C LEU A 10 9.33 -7.74 1.53
N LYS A 11 10.57 -8.11 1.23
CA LYS A 11 10.90 -9.44 0.65
C LYS A 11 10.02 -9.83 -0.56
N LYS A 12 9.79 -8.88 -1.48
CA LYS A 12 8.94 -9.03 -2.68
C LYS A 12 7.44 -9.27 -2.42
N GLN A 13 6.98 -9.17 -1.19
CA GLN A 13 5.56 -9.22 -0.85
C GLN A 13 5.03 -7.83 -0.54
N TYR A 14 3.80 -7.55 -0.95
CA TYR A 14 3.12 -6.28 -0.69
C TYR A 14 2.49 -6.28 0.69
N TYR A 15 2.65 -5.16 1.37
CA TYR A 15 2.09 -4.88 2.69
C TYR A 15 1.51 -3.47 2.72
N GLN A 16 0.63 -3.25 3.69
CA GLN A 16 0.07 -1.94 3.95
C GLN A 16 0.10 -1.57 5.44
N ILE A 17 0.21 -0.27 5.73
CA ILE A 17 0.01 0.28 7.07
C ILE A 17 -1.17 1.23 7.02
N TYR A 18 -2.13 1.04 7.91
CA TYR A 18 -3.35 1.82 7.98
C TYR A 18 -3.18 3.14 8.74
N CYS A 19 -3.55 4.24 8.09
CA CYS A 19 -3.48 5.59 8.63
C CYS A 19 -4.87 6.24 8.65
N ALA A 20 -5.13 7.03 9.68
CA ALA A 20 -6.38 7.78 9.81
C ALA A 20 -6.34 9.06 8.98
N THR A 21 -5.18 9.73 8.93
CA THR A 21 -4.98 10.99 8.22
C THR A 21 -3.93 10.87 7.12
N LEU A 22 -3.97 11.80 6.16
CA LEU A 22 -2.97 11.87 5.09
C LEU A 22 -1.59 12.25 5.64
N GLU A 23 -1.53 13.12 6.65
CA GLU A 23 -0.27 13.49 7.31
C GLU A 23 0.39 12.30 7.98
N GLU A 24 -0.37 11.49 8.73
CA GLU A 24 0.13 10.24 9.31
C GLU A 24 0.67 9.30 8.23
N ALA A 25 -0.04 9.16 7.11
CA ALA A 25 0.41 8.34 5.98
C ALA A 25 1.71 8.86 5.36
N LYS A 26 1.86 10.18 5.20
CA LYS A 26 3.11 10.80 4.70
C LYS A 26 4.28 10.56 5.67
N THR A 27 4.06 10.72 6.97
CA THR A 27 5.09 10.44 7.98
C THR A 27 5.50 8.97 7.96
N VAL A 28 4.55 8.04 7.88
CA VAL A 28 4.84 6.60 7.79
C VAL A 28 5.57 6.26 6.50
N LEU A 29 5.20 6.85 5.36
CA LEU A 29 5.91 6.67 4.10
C LEU A 29 7.38 7.13 4.21
N GLN A 30 7.62 8.31 4.78
CA GLN A 30 8.98 8.82 5.02
C GLN A 30 9.79 7.89 5.93
N GLN A 31 9.19 7.36 6.99
CA GLN A 31 9.85 6.38 7.87
C GLN A 31 10.21 5.09 7.15
N ILE A 32 9.40 4.63 6.20
CA ILE A 32 9.68 3.45 5.38
C ILE A 32 10.81 3.73 4.39
N THR A 33 10.82 4.90 3.76
CA THR A 33 11.88 5.30 2.81
C THR A 33 13.28 5.25 3.44
N GLY A 34 13.39 5.51 4.75
CA GLY A 34 14.66 5.41 5.48
C GLY A 34 15.13 3.98 5.80
N ARG A 35 14.32 2.94 5.54
CA ARG A 35 14.65 1.56 5.89
C ARG A 35 15.17 0.78 4.69
N LYS A 36 16.23 -0.02 4.88
CA LYS A 36 16.86 -0.80 3.80
C LYS A 36 16.11 -2.07 3.41
N ASP A 37 15.29 -2.61 4.32
CA ASP A 37 14.54 -3.86 4.12
C ASP A 37 13.19 -3.66 3.42
N ARG A 38 12.74 -2.40 3.30
CA ARG A 38 11.42 -2.05 2.77
C ARG A 38 11.56 -1.13 1.59
N VAL A 39 10.78 -1.40 0.55
CA VAL A 39 10.68 -0.51 -0.59
C VAL A 39 9.35 0.22 -0.51
N PRO A 40 9.34 1.55 -0.30
CA PRO A 40 8.10 2.32 -0.30
C PRO A 40 7.48 2.31 -1.70
N ILE A 41 6.16 2.19 -1.79
CA ILE A 41 5.43 2.32 -3.07
C ILE A 41 4.64 3.63 -3.12
N GLY A 42 3.85 3.91 -2.07
CA GLY A 42 3.00 5.11 -2.04
C GLY A 42 1.87 5.05 -1.02
N ILE A 43 0.90 5.93 -1.18
CA ILE A 43 -0.26 6.09 -0.31
C ILE A 43 -1.53 5.86 -1.11
N TYR A 44 -2.41 5.01 -0.60
CA TYR A 44 -3.73 4.75 -1.18
C TYR A 44 -4.83 5.38 -0.31
N ASP A 45 -5.72 6.16 -0.93
CA ASP A 45 -6.90 6.76 -0.30
C ASP A 45 -8.14 5.91 -0.59
N ALA A 46 -8.72 5.26 0.43
CA ALA A 46 -9.91 4.41 0.25
C ALA A 46 -11.15 5.19 -0.16
N LYS A 47 -11.22 6.50 0.13
CA LYS A 47 -12.41 7.30 -0.14
C LYS A 47 -12.51 7.66 -1.62
N THR A 48 -11.39 7.99 -2.23
CA THR A 48 -11.31 8.44 -3.63
C THR A 48 -10.78 7.37 -4.56
N GLU A 49 -10.30 6.25 -4.01
CA GLU A 49 -9.61 5.17 -4.71
C GLU A 49 -8.39 5.63 -5.50
N LEU A 50 -7.82 6.77 -5.10
CA LEU A 50 -6.63 7.32 -5.72
C LEU A 50 -5.36 6.80 -5.06
N PHE A 51 -4.32 6.66 -5.87
CA PHE A 51 -2.98 6.30 -5.43
C PHE A 51 -2.02 7.46 -5.63
N SER A 52 -1.27 7.81 -4.58
CA SER A 52 -0.18 8.78 -4.63
C SER A 52 1.13 8.04 -4.51
N TRP A 53 1.95 8.07 -5.56
CA TRP A 53 3.23 7.38 -5.58
C TRP A 53 4.24 8.02 -4.62
N GLU A 54 5.19 7.22 -4.16
CA GLU A 54 6.40 7.74 -3.53
C GLU A 54 7.15 8.63 -4.53
N PRO A 55 7.73 9.79 -4.13
CA PRO A 55 8.28 10.77 -5.07
C PRO A 55 9.21 10.21 -6.15
N ARG A 56 10.13 9.29 -5.82
CA ARG A 56 11.03 8.73 -6.84
C ARG A 56 10.32 7.83 -7.84
N ARG A 57 9.23 7.18 -7.41
CA ARG A 57 8.36 6.38 -8.28
C ARG A 57 7.40 7.24 -9.08
N GLN A 58 6.95 8.36 -8.52
CA GLN A 58 6.14 9.35 -9.23
C GLN A 58 6.87 9.85 -10.47
N ASP A 59 8.15 10.19 -10.33
CA ASP A 59 8.98 10.59 -11.48
C ASP A 59 9.02 9.50 -12.56
N GLN A 60 9.22 8.23 -12.18
CA GLN A 60 9.23 7.11 -13.12
C GLN A 60 7.87 6.90 -13.79
N TYR A 61 6.80 7.00 -13.02
CA TYR A 61 5.43 6.86 -13.50
C TYR A 61 5.09 7.97 -14.50
N ASP A 62 5.45 9.22 -14.20
CA ASP A 62 5.15 10.37 -15.05
C ASP A 62 5.92 10.36 -16.39
N HIS A 63 7.06 9.66 -16.44
CA HIS A 63 7.83 9.45 -17.68
C HIS A 63 7.42 8.19 -18.46
N ALA A 64 6.61 7.31 -17.89
CA ALA A 64 6.07 6.15 -18.59
C ALA A 64 5.02 6.58 -19.62
N ASP A 65 4.80 5.76 -20.65
CA ASP A 65 3.74 6.02 -21.62
C ASP A 65 2.34 5.86 -20.97
N ILE A 66 1.31 6.39 -21.63
CA ILE A 66 -0.06 6.38 -21.09
C ILE A 66 -0.56 4.95 -20.83
N GLU A 67 -0.16 3.99 -21.66
CA GLU A 67 -0.59 2.59 -21.51
C GLU A 67 0.06 1.96 -20.26
N GLU A 68 1.35 2.19 -20.07
CA GLU A 68 2.12 1.73 -18.92
C GLU A 68 1.66 2.41 -17.63
N GLN A 69 1.40 3.72 -17.66
CA GLN A 69 0.76 4.44 -16.56
C GLN A 69 -0.57 3.79 -16.17
N GLY A 70 -1.44 3.52 -17.16
CA GLY A 70 -2.71 2.84 -16.93
C GLY A 70 -2.52 1.45 -16.29
N LYS A 71 -1.59 0.64 -16.80
CA LYS A 71 -1.29 -0.69 -16.25
C LYS A 71 -0.76 -0.61 -14.82
N LEU A 72 0.23 0.24 -14.56
CA LEU A 72 0.85 0.39 -13.24
C LEU A 72 -0.14 0.92 -12.20
N GLY A 73 -0.93 1.93 -12.58
CA GLY A 73 -1.98 2.51 -11.73
C GLY A 73 -3.04 1.48 -11.36
N ASN A 74 -3.60 0.79 -12.37
CA ASN A 74 -4.61 -0.26 -12.14
C ASN A 74 -4.08 -1.40 -11.28
N GLN A 75 -2.84 -1.82 -11.52
CA GLN A 75 -2.19 -2.89 -10.76
C GLN A 75 -2.05 -2.49 -9.28
N ILE A 76 -1.54 -1.30 -8.98
CA ILE A 76 -1.28 -0.92 -7.58
C ILE A 76 -2.57 -0.65 -6.81
N ILE A 77 -3.59 -0.08 -7.46
CA ILE A 77 -4.92 0.10 -6.87
C ILE A 77 -5.53 -1.26 -6.54
N SER A 78 -5.48 -2.21 -7.48
CA SER A 78 -5.99 -3.57 -7.28
C SER A 78 -5.30 -4.27 -6.10
N ILE A 79 -3.97 -4.13 -5.98
CA ILE A 79 -3.21 -4.66 -4.85
C ILE A 79 -3.65 -4.01 -3.53
N ALA A 80 -3.79 -2.68 -3.50
CA ALA A 80 -4.19 -1.98 -2.29
C ALA A 80 -5.61 -2.35 -1.83
N GLN A 81 -6.55 -2.49 -2.76
CA GLN A 81 -7.90 -2.99 -2.50
C GLN A 81 -7.88 -4.43 -1.99
N ALA A 82 -7.13 -5.33 -2.64
CA ALA A 82 -7.03 -6.73 -2.22
C ALA A 82 -6.46 -6.89 -0.80
N LEU A 83 -5.42 -6.11 -0.47
CA LEU A 83 -4.86 -6.08 0.88
C LEU A 83 -5.92 -5.61 1.90
N ARG A 84 -6.66 -4.54 1.58
CA ARG A 84 -7.74 -4.05 2.45
C ARG A 84 -8.87 -5.05 2.64
N TYR A 85 -9.29 -5.72 1.56
CA TYR A 85 -10.33 -6.73 1.62
C TYR A 85 -9.90 -7.88 2.53
N ARG A 86 -8.70 -8.44 2.33
CA ARG A 86 -8.13 -9.51 3.17
C ARG A 86 -8.13 -9.13 4.66
N ASP A 87 -7.63 -7.94 4.98
CA ASP A 87 -7.52 -7.49 6.35
C ASP A 87 -8.91 -7.20 6.97
N SER A 88 -9.89 -6.77 6.17
CA SER A 88 -11.29 -6.60 6.61
C SER A 88 -12.02 -7.92 6.84
N GLU A 89 -11.77 -8.92 6.00
CA GLU A 89 -12.26 -10.29 6.18
C GLU A 89 -11.64 -10.90 7.44
N TRP A 90 -10.35 -10.67 7.69
CA TRP A 90 -9.69 -11.06 8.95
C TRP A 90 -10.30 -10.37 10.18
N GLN A 91 -10.67 -9.09 10.08
CA GLN A 91 -11.35 -8.39 11.19
C GLN A 91 -12.79 -8.88 11.41
N ARG A 92 -13.50 -9.25 10.34
CA ARG A 92 -14.86 -9.83 10.42
C ARG A 92 -14.88 -11.27 10.91
N ALA A 93 -13.86 -12.05 10.59
CA ALA A 93 -13.74 -13.46 10.98
C ALA A 93 -13.40 -13.66 12.47
N GLY A 94 -13.11 -12.59 13.22
CA GLY A 94 -13.01 -12.59 14.68
C GLY A 94 -12.18 -13.74 15.24
N SER A 95 -10.84 -13.72 15.12
CA SER A 95 -9.99 -14.65 15.88
C SER A 95 -8.57 -14.11 16.12
N PRO A 96 -8.09 -14.11 17.39
CA PRO A 96 -6.79 -13.55 17.79
C PRO A 96 -5.62 -14.53 17.70
N ASN A 97 -5.75 -15.68 17.04
CA ASN A 97 -4.65 -16.65 17.00
C ASN A 97 -4.76 -17.58 15.78
N ARG A 98 -3.86 -17.41 14.81
CA ARG A 98 -3.29 -18.55 14.09
C ARG A 98 -1.95 -18.18 13.45
N LEU A 99 -0.89 -18.27 14.26
CA LEU A 99 0.41 -18.74 13.77
C LEU A 99 0.15 -20.00 12.95
N SER A 100 0.30 -19.91 11.65
CA SER A 100 0.35 -21.06 10.76
C SER A 100 1.67 -20.99 10.02
N TYR A 101 2.69 -21.56 10.68
CA TYR A 101 3.87 -22.06 10.00
C TYR A 101 3.38 -23.02 8.90
N PHE A 102 3.64 -22.72 7.64
CA PHE A 102 3.49 -23.71 6.60
C PHE A 102 4.69 -24.66 6.70
N ALA A 103 4.39 -25.90 7.10
CA ALA A 103 5.19 -27.10 6.82
C ALA A 103 4.82 -27.62 5.42
#